data_AF-A0A9D5VBN3-F1
#
_entry.id   AF-A0A9D5VBN3-F1
#
_cell.length_a   1.000
_cell.length_b   1.000
_cell.length_c   1.000
_cell.angle_alpha   90.00
_cell.angle_beta   90.00
_cell.angle_gamma   90.00
#
_symmetry.space_group_name_H-M   'P 1'
#
loop_
_entity.id
_entity.type
_entity.pdbx_description
1 polymer ?
#
loop_
_entity_poly.entity_id
_entity_poly.type
_entity_poly.pdbx_seq_one_letter_code
_entity_poly.pdbx_strand_id
1 'polypeptide(L)'
;MHRAYVVAPGGAWSWSSDQASADDALRTAREQCAEHTPLTCQPYAVDDAVVFDSAAWAAGLGPYASARDAAARPLGVMRGQRFPALKLTAPDGREMRLDQLRGKVVFLHFWAAWCPPCKLEFPDVMQLFNAVR
;
A
#
# COMPACT_ATOMS: atom_id res chain seq x y z
N MET A 1 26.88 -4.24 13.31
CA MET A 1 25.68 -3.66 13.91
C MET A 1 24.60 -3.71 12.86
N HIS A 2 23.50 -4.39 13.15
CA HIS A 2 22.55 -4.80 12.12
C HIS A 2 21.28 -3.94 12.14
N ARG A 3 20.64 -3.86 10.98
CA ARG A 3 19.42 -3.09 10.77
C ARG A 3 18.49 -3.79 9.80
N ALA A 4 17.20 -3.55 9.95
CA ALA A 4 16.19 -4.08 9.05
C ALA A 4 15.06 -3.07 8.84
N TYR A 5 14.50 -3.08 7.64
CA TYR A 5 13.31 -2.32 7.28
C TYR A 5 12.25 -3.28 6.75
N VAL A 6 11.04 -3.17 7.28
CA VAL A 6 9.90 -4.03 6.93
C VAL A 6 8.71 -3.19 6.53
N VAL A 7 7.90 -3.72 5.62
CA VAL A 7 6.71 -3.05 5.09
C VAL A 7 5.56 -4.04 4.97
N ALA A 8 4.34 -3.57 5.23
CA ALA A 8 3.11 -4.35 5.08
C ALA A 8 2.26 -3.84 3.90
N PRO A 9 1.44 -4.69 3.25
CA PRO A 9 0.57 -4.36 2.11
C PRO A 9 -0.55 -3.29 2.32
N GLY A 10 -0.46 -2.47 3.37
CA GLY A 10 -1.34 -1.34 3.68
C GLY A 10 -0.59 -0.06 4.06
N GLY A 11 0.71 0.00 3.78
CA GLY A 11 1.55 1.17 4.03
C GLY A 11 2.07 1.30 5.45
N ALA A 12 1.75 0.36 6.35
CA ALA A 12 2.44 0.26 7.63
C ALA A 12 3.87 -0.25 7.41
N TRP A 13 4.81 0.28 8.17
CA TRP A 13 6.23 -0.05 8.09
C TRP A 13 6.88 0.14 9.47
N SER A 14 8.03 -0.48 9.66
CA SER A 14 8.92 -0.16 10.78
C SER A 14 10.37 -0.43 10.38
N TRP A 15 11.29 0.12 11.15
CA TRP A 15 12.71 -0.25 11.09
C TRP A 15 13.21 -0.69 12.45
N SER A 16 14.36 -1.33 12.46
CA SER A 16 15.21 -1.47 13.63
C SER A 16 16.65 -1.20 13.24
N SER A 17 17.44 -0.67 14.18
CA SER A 17 18.88 -0.46 14.05
C SER A 17 19.57 -0.88 15.33
N ASP A 18 20.91 -0.86 15.31
CA ASP A 18 21.72 -1.10 16.50
C ASP A 18 21.60 -2.52 17.08
N GLN A 19 21.18 -3.48 16.27
CA GLN A 19 20.92 -4.84 16.73
C GLN A 19 22.16 -5.73 16.68
N ALA A 20 22.16 -6.73 17.57
CA ALA A 20 23.22 -7.71 17.71
C ALA A 20 23.38 -8.61 16.48
N SER A 21 22.27 -8.90 15.78
CA SER A 21 22.25 -9.73 14.56
C SER A 21 21.19 -9.25 13.57
N ALA A 22 21.31 -9.69 12.31
CA ALA A 22 20.30 -9.45 11.27
C ALA A 22 18.92 -10.05 11.63
N ASP A 23 18.92 -11.22 12.30
CA ASP A 23 17.68 -11.86 12.76
C ASP A 23 17.00 -11.07 13.87
N ASP A 24 17.78 -10.53 14.82
CA ASP A 24 17.25 -9.64 15.86
C ASP A 24 16.67 -8.36 15.26
N ALA A 25 17.38 -7.78 14.28
CA ALA A 25 16.86 -6.64 13.52
C ALA A 25 15.52 -6.94 12.85
N LEU A 26 15.43 -8.04 12.11
CA LEU A 26 14.19 -8.44 11.47
C LEU A 26 13.06 -8.71 12.46
N ARG A 27 13.35 -9.36 13.59
CA ARG A 27 12.35 -9.65 14.63
C ARG A 27 11.78 -8.37 15.21
N THR A 28 12.64 -7.46 15.69
CA THR A 28 12.22 -6.18 16.28
C THR A 28 11.44 -5.31 15.29
N ALA A 29 11.91 -5.20 14.04
CA ALA A 29 11.22 -4.41 13.03
C ALA A 29 9.82 -4.99 12.73
N ARG A 30 9.68 -6.32 12.66
CA ARG A 30 8.38 -6.97 12.45
C ARG A 30 7.42 -6.75 13.61
N GLU A 31 7.89 -6.89 14.84
CA GLU A 31 7.07 -6.70 16.06
C GLU A 31 6.50 -5.28 16.10
N GLN A 32 7.34 -4.26 15.91
CA GLN A 32 6.91 -2.85 15.88
C GLN A 32 5.96 -2.54 14.71
N CYS A 33 6.18 -3.15 13.54
CA CYS A 33 5.28 -3.00 12.41
C CYS A 33 3.89 -3.62 12.72
N ALA A 34 3.86 -4.77 13.36
CA ALA A 34 2.62 -5.47 13.72
C ALA A 34 1.73 -4.71 14.72
N GLU A 35 2.31 -3.78 15.50
CA GLU A 35 1.53 -2.89 16.38
C GLU A 35 0.59 -1.96 15.60
N HIS A 36 0.90 -1.70 14.33
CA HIS A 36 0.21 -0.69 13.49
C HIS A 36 -0.67 -1.30 12.39
N THR A 37 -0.61 -2.62 12.20
CA THR A 37 -1.34 -3.29 11.13
C THR A 37 -1.63 -4.76 11.43
N PRO A 38 -2.82 -5.28 11.05
CA PRO A 38 -3.09 -6.71 11.07
C PRO A 38 -2.49 -7.45 9.87
N LEU A 39 -1.90 -6.74 8.91
CA LEU A 39 -1.29 -7.32 7.71
C LEU A 39 0.13 -7.81 8.00
N THR A 40 0.56 -8.87 7.31
CA THR A 40 1.91 -9.41 7.46
C THR A 40 2.98 -8.39 7.03
N CYS A 41 3.89 -8.07 7.95
CA CYS A 41 5.04 -7.22 7.67
C CYS A 41 6.17 -8.05 7.04
N GLN A 42 6.51 -7.72 5.78
CA GLN A 42 7.54 -8.43 5.02
C GLN A 42 8.87 -7.67 5.06
N PRO A 43 10.01 -8.37 5.11
CA PRO A 43 11.32 -7.75 4.94
C PRO A 43 11.41 -7.02 3.61
N TYR A 44 11.91 -5.80 3.64
CA TYR A 44 12.23 -5.05 2.44
C TYR A 44 13.74 -4.86 2.30
N ALA A 45 14.42 -4.50 3.39
CA ALA A 45 15.88 -4.41 3.41
C ALA A 45 16.45 -4.94 4.72
N VAL A 46 17.63 -5.56 4.64
CA VAL A 46 18.43 -6.00 5.78
C VAL A 46 19.86 -5.54 5.52
N ASP A 47 20.42 -4.80 6.48
CA ASP A 47 21.70 -4.11 6.35
C ASP A 47 21.77 -3.25 5.08
N ASP A 48 22.61 -3.62 4.12
CA ASP A 48 22.83 -2.91 2.86
C ASP A 48 22.09 -3.55 1.66
N ALA A 49 21.34 -4.64 1.88
CA ALA A 49 20.70 -5.40 0.82
C ALA A 49 19.17 -5.24 0.82
N VAL A 50 18.59 -5.00 -0.36
CA VAL A 50 17.15 -5.15 -0.59
C VAL A 50 16.85 -6.65 -0.68
N VAL A 51 16.01 -7.15 0.22
CA VAL A 51 15.62 -8.57 0.36
C VAL A 51 14.13 -8.80 0.11
N PHE A 52 13.48 -7.83 -0.53
CA PHE A 52 12.04 -7.83 -0.76
C PHE A 52 11.59 -8.96 -1.69
N ASP A 53 10.65 -9.80 -1.21
CA ASP A 53 10.01 -10.83 -2.00
C ASP A 53 8.71 -10.31 -2.63
N SER A 54 8.79 -9.91 -3.90
CA SER A 54 7.62 -9.40 -4.63
C SER A 54 6.54 -10.45 -4.87
N ALA A 55 6.88 -11.74 -4.90
CA ALA A 55 5.90 -12.82 -5.07
C ALA A 55 5.11 -13.05 -3.78
N ALA A 56 5.80 -13.08 -2.64
CA ALA A 56 5.16 -13.13 -1.33
C ALA A 56 4.31 -11.87 -1.05
N TRP A 57 4.73 -10.71 -1.56
CA TRP A 57 3.96 -9.47 -1.44
C TRP A 57 2.58 -9.58 -2.08
N ALA A 58 2.50 -10.14 -3.28
CA ALA A 58 1.23 -10.31 -4.00
C ALA A 58 0.23 -11.19 -3.24
N ALA A 59 0.72 -12.20 -2.52
CA ALA A 59 -0.10 -13.06 -1.67
C ALA A 59 -0.57 -12.36 -0.38
N GLY A 60 0.11 -11.30 0.05
CA GLY A 60 -0.28 -10.47 1.20
C GLY A 60 -1.24 -9.32 0.84
N LEU A 61 -1.52 -9.11 -0.45
CA LEU A 61 -2.37 -8.01 -0.90
C LEU A 61 -3.85 -8.31 -0.67
N GLY A 62 -4.42 -7.60 0.29
CA GLY A 62 -5.85 -7.42 0.42
C GLY A 62 -6.36 -7.85 1.79
N PRO A 63 -7.32 -7.13 2.37
CA PRO A 63 -7.94 -7.52 3.65
C PRO A 63 -8.83 -8.77 3.53
N TYR A 64 -8.79 -9.49 2.40
CA TYR A 64 -9.74 -10.55 2.05
C TYR A 64 -9.00 -11.83 1.67
N ALA A 65 -9.36 -12.94 2.31
CA ALA A 65 -8.83 -14.27 1.97
C ALA A 65 -9.35 -14.79 0.62
N SER A 66 -10.49 -14.30 0.15
CA SER A 66 -11.09 -14.70 -1.13
C SER A 66 -11.96 -13.60 -1.76
N ALA A 67 -12.27 -13.75 -3.05
CA ALA A 67 -13.21 -12.86 -3.76
C ALA A 67 -14.62 -12.91 -3.15
N ARG A 68 -15.02 -14.06 -2.59
CA ARG A 68 -16.30 -14.21 -1.88
C ARG A 68 -16.30 -13.40 -0.58
N ASP A 69 -15.23 -13.51 0.21
CA ASP A 69 -15.09 -12.76 1.46
C ASP A 69 -15.02 -11.27 1.20
N ALA A 70 -14.38 -10.85 0.11
CA ALA A 70 -14.42 -9.47 -0.34
C ALA A 70 -15.87 -9.06 -0.63
N ALA A 71 -16.58 -9.80 -1.48
CA ALA A 71 -17.93 -9.45 -1.94
C ALA A 71 -18.95 -9.30 -0.79
N ALA A 72 -18.80 -10.05 0.30
CA ALA A 72 -19.65 -10.00 1.48
C ALA A 72 -19.43 -8.76 2.38
N ARG A 73 -18.38 -7.96 2.13
CA ARG A 73 -18.04 -6.81 2.98
C ARG A 73 -18.94 -5.63 2.67
N PRO A 74 -19.33 -4.85 3.70
CA PRO A 74 -20.11 -3.65 3.49
C PRO A 74 -19.33 -2.64 2.64
N LEU A 75 -20.07 -1.81 1.92
CA LEU A 75 -19.49 -0.63 1.28
C LEU A 75 -19.11 0.40 2.35
N GLY A 76 -17.98 1.07 2.17
CA GLY A 76 -17.58 2.17 3.03
C GLY A 76 -16.10 2.56 2.89
N VAL A 77 -15.66 3.46 3.77
CA VAL A 77 -14.33 4.10 3.72
C VAL A 77 -13.38 3.58 4.80
N MET A 78 -13.84 2.66 5.66
CA MET A 78 -13.00 2.06 6.70
C MET A 78 -12.15 0.91 6.12
N ARG A 79 -11.01 0.65 6.74
CA ARG A 79 -10.14 -0.49 6.39
C ARG A 79 -10.95 -1.80 6.38
N GLY A 80 -10.75 -2.63 5.36
CA GLY A 80 -11.49 -3.88 5.18
C GLY A 80 -12.89 -3.74 4.58
N GLN A 81 -13.44 -2.53 4.44
CA GLN A 81 -14.68 -2.30 3.69
C GLN A 81 -14.40 -2.21 2.20
N ARG A 82 -15.40 -2.53 1.38
CA ARG A 82 -15.30 -2.36 -0.07
C ARG A 82 -15.48 -0.88 -0.39
N PHE A 83 -14.49 -0.30 -1.08
CA PHE A 83 -14.59 1.07 -1.53
C PHE A 83 -15.83 1.26 -2.43
N PRO A 84 -16.65 2.31 -2.23
CA PRO A 84 -17.86 2.52 -3.02
C PRO A 84 -17.56 2.68 -4.52
N ALA A 85 -18.51 2.26 -5.36
CA ALA A 85 -18.45 2.51 -6.79
C ALA A 85 -18.69 4.00 -7.06
N LEU A 86 -17.61 4.79 -7.14
CA LEU A 86 -17.72 6.20 -7.50
C LEU A 86 -18.06 6.36 -8.98
N LYS A 87 -18.97 7.29 -9.24
CA LYS A 87 -19.23 7.84 -10.57
C LYS A 87 -18.66 9.25 -10.60
N LEU A 88 -17.79 9.52 -11.55
CA LEU A 88 -17.06 10.77 -11.70
C LEU A 88 -17.27 11.28 -13.12
N THR A 89 -17.38 12.59 -13.27
CA THR A 89 -17.38 13.23 -14.59
C THR A 89 -15.96 13.67 -14.91
N ALA A 90 -15.40 13.18 -16.01
CA ALA A 90 -14.10 13.58 -16.50
C ALA A 90 -14.14 15.02 -17.04
N PRO A 91 -12.99 15.70 -17.17
CA PRO A 91 -12.93 17.07 -17.71
C PRO A 91 -13.51 17.23 -19.12
N ASP A 92 -13.55 16.16 -19.90
CA ASP A 92 -14.13 16.11 -21.24
C ASP A 92 -15.64 15.78 -21.24
N GLY A 93 -16.28 15.70 -20.07
CA GLY A 93 -17.70 15.40 -19.90
C GLY A 93 -18.05 13.91 -19.91
N ARG A 94 -17.10 13.00 -20.12
CA ARG A 94 -17.38 11.55 -20.08
C ARG A 94 -17.66 11.09 -18.65
N GLU A 95 -18.61 10.17 -18.51
CA GLU A 95 -18.82 9.45 -17.25
C GLU A 95 -17.70 8.40 -17.06
N MET A 96 -17.05 8.43 -15.91
CA MET A 96 -16.07 7.45 -15.47
C MET A 96 -16.61 6.76 -14.22
N ARG A 97 -16.62 5.41 -14.22
CA ARG A 97 -17.06 4.63 -13.07
C ARG A 97 -15.96 3.71 -12.58
N LEU A 98 -15.69 3.71 -11.28
CA LEU A 98 -14.64 2.86 -10.71
C LEU A 98 -14.91 1.37 -10.87
N ASP A 99 -16.17 0.95 -10.97
CA ASP A 99 -16.51 -0.45 -11.15
C ASP A 99 -16.21 -1.00 -12.56
N GLN A 100 -15.97 -0.12 -13.54
CA GLN A 100 -15.43 -0.49 -14.86
C GLN A 100 -13.94 -0.86 -14.80
N LEU A 101 -13.25 -0.51 -13.71
CA LEU A 101 -11.81 -0.77 -13.52
C LEU A 101 -11.53 -2.05 -12.71
N ARG A 102 -12.54 -2.90 -12.49
CA ARG A 102 -12.37 -4.18 -11.78
C ARG A 102 -11.28 -5.04 -12.42
N GLY A 103 -10.46 -5.66 -11.57
CA GLY A 103 -9.32 -6.47 -12.00
C GLY A 103 -8.04 -5.67 -12.26
N LYS A 104 -8.08 -4.34 -12.16
CA LYS A 104 -6.90 -3.48 -12.23
C LYS A 104 -6.57 -2.90 -10.86
N VAL A 105 -5.29 -2.65 -10.61
CA VAL A 105 -4.86 -1.80 -9.50
C VAL A 105 -5.20 -0.35 -9.87
N VAL A 106 -5.91 0.34 -8.99
CA VAL A 106 -6.36 1.73 -9.21
C VAL A 106 -5.72 2.62 -8.16
N PHE A 107 -4.94 3.60 -8.61
CA PHE A 107 -4.44 4.70 -7.78
C PHE A 107 -5.44 5.86 -7.82
N LEU A 108 -6.17 6.08 -6.71
CA LEU A 108 -7.14 7.16 -6.59
C LEU A 108 -6.56 8.28 -5.72
N HIS A 109 -6.16 9.37 -6.35
CA HIS A 109 -5.54 10.52 -5.70
C HIS A 109 -6.55 11.66 -5.50
N PHE A 110 -6.92 11.93 -4.26
CA PHE A 110 -7.80 13.05 -3.90
C PHE A 110 -6.96 14.31 -3.67
N TRP A 111 -7.10 15.31 -4.53
CA TRP A 111 -6.31 16.54 -4.48
C TRP A 111 -7.15 17.75 -4.89
N ALA A 112 -6.59 18.95 -4.70
CA ALA A 112 -7.16 20.19 -5.20
C ALA A 112 -6.09 21.18 -5.66
N ALA A 113 -6.41 22.03 -6.65
CA ALA A 113 -5.46 23.00 -7.22
C ALA A 113 -4.89 23.99 -6.20
N TRP A 114 -5.66 24.26 -5.14
CA TRP A 114 -5.26 25.14 -4.05
C TRP A 114 -4.45 24.43 -2.95
N CYS A 115 -4.28 23.10 -3.01
CA CYS A 115 -3.55 22.31 -2.00
C CYS A 115 -2.03 22.37 -2.26
N PRO A 116 -1.24 23.10 -1.45
CA PRO A 116 0.20 23.18 -1.64
C PRO A 116 0.94 21.84 -1.49
N PRO A 117 0.68 20.99 -0.47
CA PRO A 117 1.39 19.72 -0.34
C PRO A 117 1.07 18.78 -1.52
N CYS A 118 -0.19 18.75 -1.96
CA CYS A 118 -0.57 17.97 -3.14
C CYS A 118 0.28 18.36 -4.36
N LYS A 119 0.45 19.67 -4.65
CA LYS A 119 1.28 20.16 -5.76
C LYS A 119 2.74 19.72 -5.67
N LEU A 120 3.28 19.59 -4.45
CA LEU A 120 4.63 19.10 -4.22
C LEU A 120 4.75 17.58 -4.49
N GLU A 121 3.69 16.81 -4.30
CA GLU A 121 3.64 15.36 -4.54
C GLU A 121 3.42 15.00 -6.03
N PHE A 122 2.90 15.92 -6.85
CA PHE A 122 2.58 15.66 -8.26
C PHE A 122 3.75 15.12 -9.11
N PRO A 123 4.99 15.65 -8.99
CA PRO A 123 6.14 15.10 -9.73
C PRO A 123 6.35 13.61 -9.47
N ASP A 124 6.26 13.18 -8.22
CA ASP A 124 6.43 11.78 -7.82
C ASP A 124 5.28 10.92 -8.33
N VAL A 125 4.03 11.43 -8.26
CA VAL A 125 2.86 10.77 -8.82
C VAL A 125 2.99 10.58 -10.35
N MET A 126 3.51 11.59 -11.06
CA MET A 126 3.75 11.50 -12.50
C MET A 126 4.87 10.50 -12.83
N GLN A 127 5.92 10.44 -12.02
CA GLN A 127 6.97 9.44 -12.16
C GLN A 127 6.41 8.02 -11.97
N LEU A 128 5.60 7.81 -10.93
CA LEU A 128 4.92 6.54 -10.70
C LEU A 128 4.03 6.15 -11.89
N PHE A 129 3.18 7.07 -12.36
CA PHE A 129 2.31 6.83 -13.51
C PHE A 129 3.09 6.41 -14.76
N ASN A 130 4.22 7.06 -15.04
CA ASN A 130 5.06 6.72 -16.20
C ASN A 130 5.77 5.37 -16.05
N ALA A 131 6.09 4.95 -14.83
CA ALA A 131 6.76 3.68 -14.56
C ALA A 131 5.82 2.47 -14.58
N VAL A 132 4.52 2.66 -14.29
CA VAL A 132 3.54 1.57 -14.13
C VAL A 132 2.53 1.45 -15.28
N ARG A 133 2.58 2.34 -16.26
CA ARG A 133 1.69 2.31 -17.43
C ARG A 133 2.16 1.35 -18.51
#